data_AF-A0A2N2ST16-F1
#
_entry.id   AF-A0A2N2ST16-F1
#
_cell.length_a   1.000
_cell.length_b   1.000
_cell.length_c   1.000
_cell.angle_alpha   90.00
_cell.angle_beta   90.00
_cell.angle_gamma   90.00
#
_symmetry.space_group_name_H-M   'P 1'
#
loop_
_entity.id
_entity.type
_entity.pdbx_description
1 polymer ?
#
loop_
_entity_poly.entity_id
_entity_poly.type
_entity_poly.pdbx_seq_one_letter_code
_entity_poly.pdbx_strand_id
1 'polypeptide(L)' 'MIYAAPGAAGAKIAYKAQYDNFIGGKWVAPVKGQYFDVITPVNGKVYTKAAQSTAEDIEL' A
#
# COMPACT_ATOMS: atom_id res chain seq x y z
N MET A 1 -19.59 -0.58 13.82
CA MET A 1 -18.80 0.05 12.74
C MET A 1 -19.79 0.70 11.77
N ILE A 2 -19.66 2.00 11.52
CA ILE A 2 -20.58 2.75 10.62
C ILE A 2 -20.26 2.43 9.13
N TYR A 3 -19.04 1.97 8.85
CA TYR A 3 -18.58 1.62 7.51
C TYR A 3 -18.11 0.17 7.43
N ALA A 4 -18.31 -0.44 6.25
CA ALA A 4 -17.73 -1.74 5.95
C ALA A 4 -16.19 -1.67 5.91
N ALA A 5 -15.54 -2.77 6.27
CA ALA A 5 -14.08 -2.85 6.29
C ALA A 5 -13.50 -2.71 4.86
N PRO A 6 -12.27 -2.18 4.71
CA PRO A 6 -11.56 -2.20 3.43
C PRO A 6 -11.57 -3.59 2.78
N GLY A 7 -11.90 -3.65 1.49
CA GLY A 7 -11.97 -4.91 0.73
C GLY A 7 -13.26 -5.72 0.94
N ALA A 8 -14.16 -5.32 1.83
CA ALA A 8 -15.47 -5.96 2.01
C ALA A 8 -16.55 -5.34 1.11
N ALA A 9 -17.62 -6.09 0.86
CA ALA A 9 -18.81 -5.58 0.18
C ALA A 9 -19.38 -4.36 0.93
N GLY A 10 -19.68 -3.29 0.21
CA GLY A 10 -20.16 -2.03 0.78
C GLY A 10 -19.07 -1.11 1.35
N ALA A 11 -17.77 -1.46 1.19
CA ALA A 11 -16.69 -0.54 1.52
C ALA A 11 -16.76 0.70 0.62
N LYS A 12 -16.61 1.89 1.23
CA LYS A 12 -16.61 3.15 0.49
C LYS A 12 -15.39 3.34 -0.41
N ILE A 13 -14.30 2.62 -0.10
CA ILE A 13 -13.02 2.73 -0.79
C ILE A 13 -12.53 1.33 -1.14
N ALA A 14 -12.16 1.14 -2.40
CA ALA A 14 -11.45 -0.04 -2.87
C ALA A 14 -9.94 0.28 -2.97
N TYR A 15 -9.15 -0.32 -2.07
CA TYR A 15 -7.69 -0.20 -2.12
C TYR A 15 -7.12 -1.14 -3.18
N LYS A 16 -6.00 -0.76 -3.81
CA LYS A 16 -5.20 -1.69 -4.62
C LYS A 16 -4.56 -2.74 -3.71
N ALA A 17 -4.14 -3.86 -4.27
CA ALA A 17 -3.40 -4.88 -3.53
C ALA A 17 -2.04 -4.35 -3.03
N GLN A 18 -1.39 -3.52 -3.83
CA GLN A 18 -0.14 -2.85 -3.50
C GLN A 18 -0.03 -1.50 -4.20
N TYR A 19 0.82 -0.63 -3.65
CA TYR A 19 1.17 0.66 -4.22
C TYR A 19 2.69 0.78 -4.35
N ASP A 20 3.11 1.23 -5.52
CA ASP A 20 4.50 1.48 -5.90
C ASP A 20 4.96 2.87 -5.44
N ASN A 21 6.25 3.16 -5.57
CA ASN A 21 6.80 4.51 -5.33
C ASN A 21 6.32 5.46 -6.43
N PHE A 22 6.19 6.75 -6.11
CA PHE A 22 5.94 7.79 -7.10
C PHE A 22 7.17 8.69 -7.22
N ILE A 23 8.01 8.43 -8.23
CA ILE A 23 9.32 9.08 -8.42
C ILE A 23 9.39 9.63 -9.83
N GLY A 24 9.86 10.87 -9.99
CA GLY A 24 9.99 11.50 -11.31
C GLY A 24 8.69 11.59 -12.12
N GLY A 25 7.53 11.66 -11.45
CA GLY A 25 6.22 11.71 -12.09
C GLY A 25 5.69 10.35 -12.60
N LYS A 26 6.32 9.24 -12.20
CA LYS A 26 5.93 7.88 -12.61
C LYS A 26 5.78 6.98 -11.39
N TRP A 27 4.93 5.94 -11.54
CA TRP A 27 4.86 4.85 -10.58
C TRP A 27 5.98 3.85 -10.86
N VAL A 28 6.83 3.60 -9.87
CA VAL A 28 8.04 2.78 -9.97
C VAL A 28 8.06 1.77 -8.82
N ALA A 29 8.16 0.48 -9.14
CA ALA A 29 8.33 -0.55 -8.13
C ALA A 29 9.62 -0.31 -7.32
N PRO A 30 9.66 -0.63 -6.02
CA PRO A 30 10.84 -0.44 -5.21
C PRO A 30 12.02 -1.24 -5.77
N VAL A 31 13.23 -0.67 -5.76
CA VAL A 31 14.42 -1.26 -6.41
C VAL A 31 14.69 -2.69 -5.94
N LYS A 32 14.47 -2.97 -4.65
CA LYS A 32 14.64 -4.32 -4.07
C LYS A 32 13.39 -5.21 -4.15
N GLY A 33 12.32 -4.73 -4.77
CA GLY A 33 11.03 -5.43 -4.88
C GLY A 33 10.32 -5.65 -3.53
N GLN A 34 10.74 -4.94 -2.47
CA GLN A 34 10.21 -5.12 -1.12
C GLN A 34 8.96 -4.29 -0.89
N TYR A 35 7.96 -4.89 -0.26
CA TYR A 35 6.74 -4.21 0.16
C TYR A 35 6.41 -4.63 1.59
N PHE A 36 5.82 -3.72 2.36
CA PHE A 36 5.34 -4.03 3.70
C PHE A 36 3.81 -4.02 3.75
N ASP A 37 3.28 -4.84 4.64
CA ASP A 37 1.84 -4.93 4.88
C ASP A 37 1.34 -3.70 5.64
N VAL A 38 0.31 -3.05 5.11
CA VAL A 38 -0.38 -1.97 5.81
C VAL A 38 -1.53 -2.57 6.62
N ILE A 39 -1.32 -2.57 7.93
CA ILE A 39 -2.22 -3.20 8.90
C ILE A 39 -3.16 -2.13 9.47
N THR A 40 -4.47 -2.42 9.50
CA THR A 40 -5.41 -1.52 10.18
C THR A 40 -5.34 -1.69 11.70
N PRO A 41 -5.26 -0.60 12.48
CA PRO A 41 -5.25 -0.69 13.94
C PRO A 41 -6.60 -1.16 14.52
N VAL A 42 -7.67 -1.19 13.72
CA VAL A 42 -9.01 -1.58 14.16
C VAL A 42 -9.11 -3.06 14.49
N ASN A 43 -8.49 -3.91 13.67
CA ASN A 43 -8.64 -5.37 13.78
C ASN A 43 -7.36 -6.15 13.46
N GLY A 44 -6.23 -5.45 13.23
CA GLY A 44 -4.94 -6.08 12.97
C GLY A 44 -4.82 -6.76 11.60
N LYS A 45 -5.77 -6.57 10.68
CA LYS A 45 -5.73 -7.18 9.35
C LYS A 45 -5.02 -6.30 8.33
N VAL A 46 -4.34 -6.94 7.40
CA VAL A 46 -3.76 -6.28 6.21
C VAL A 46 -4.88 -5.84 5.27
N TYR A 47 -4.79 -4.64 4.73
CA TYR A 47 -5.74 -4.16 3.72
C TYR A 47 -5.09 -3.70 2.40
N THR A 48 -3.78 -3.47 2.39
CA THR A 48 -2.97 -3.18 1.20
C THR A 48 -1.50 -3.39 1.54
N LYS A 49 -0.63 -3.35 0.54
CA LYS A 49 0.82 -3.19 0.71
C LYS A 49 1.31 -1.84 0.19
N ALA A 50 2.43 -1.37 0.74
CA ALA A 50 3.15 -0.20 0.24
C ALA A 50 4.61 -0.55 -0.02
N ALA A 51 5.21 0.10 -1.01
CA ALA A 51 6.63 -0.07 -1.32
C ALA A 51 7.49 0.21 -0.08
N GLN A 52 8.41 -0.70 0.22
CA GLN A 52 9.39 -0.55 1.27
C GLN A 52 10.68 -0.03 0.65
N SER A 53 10.72 1.29 0.46
CA SER A 53 11.83 1.95 -0.23
C SER A 53 13.15 1.84 0.53
N THR A 54 14.24 1.72 -0.22
CA THR A 54 15.60 1.77 0.29
C THR A 54 16.34 3.00 -0.22
N ALA A 55 17.60 3.19 0.17
CA ALA A 55 18.40 4.32 -0.29
C ALA A 55 18.50 4.34 -1.83
N GLU A 56 18.55 3.17 -2.48
CA GLU A 56 18.60 3.03 -3.93
C GLU A 56 17.34 3.59 -4.63
N ASP A 57 16.18 3.61 -3.97
CA ASP A 57 14.96 4.23 -4.51
C ASP A 57 15.01 5.77 -4.48
N ILE A 58 15.77 6.35 -3.56
CA ILE A 58 15.90 7.82 -3.43
C ILE A 58 16.73 8.40 -4.57
N GLU A 59 17.65 7.61 -5.12
CA GLU A 59 18.58 8.01 -6.19
C GLU A 59 18.00 7.80 -7.62
N LEU A 60 16.69 7.52 -7.75
CA LEU A 60 15.98 7.30 -9.02
C LEU A 60 15.39 8.57 -9.66
#